data_AF-A0A2E2N830-F1
#
_entry.id   AF-A0A2E2N830-F1
#
_cell.length_a   1.000
_cell.length_b   1.000
_cell.length_c   1.000
_cell.angle_alpha   90.00
_cell.angle_beta   90.00
_cell.angle_gamma   90.00
#
_symmetry.space_group_name_H-M   'P 1'
#
loop_
_entity.id
_entity.type
_entity.pdbx_description
1 polymer ?
#
loop_
_entity_poly.entity_id
_entity_poly.type
_entity_poly.pdbx_seq_one_letter_code
_entity_poly.pdbx_strand_id
1 'polypeptide(L)'
;MPETLSQLDRSERMRRVKGAGTGPELALASAIRRRGRRPRLNVAELPGKPDLVFTRERVAVFVDGELWHGAQWRRRGLNSLADQFAGSKDPEYWNRKITGNIARDLRATRRLVESGWQVFRLWEADVDADPERCADRVLEVLEGDGPASPFPGLARTSTIDFFSGIGLMRMGLERSGWNTLWANDHDPMKRRLFLHNLDGERVELDDRSVHDISANDTPDAAIAAACFPCTDLSLAGKGRGFEGRHSSAYLGFADILDNLGDRRPPFVILENVVGLLHSNAGRDFRVCAERFVQAGYAIDALTLDAKSFVPQSRPRMLILGVRDDIDIGPWVDATHAEPSEVRSQALVNAIRDNADLPWRTRPMPPLPRRTLTLTDILDDLGPDAADWWSTDRVARLRAQVSDRHLAMVESLAKEHDVVRATAFRRMRKGRSTAELRFDGVAGCLRTPKGGSAKQMLVEVEDGEWRVRLLTPSECARLMGSDGFRLDAEGVSRDDLLFGFGDAVCVPVVEWMVSNYINPLAAELLRGVVLR
;
A
#
# COMPACT_ATOMS: atom_id res chain seq x y z
N MET A 1 -18.11 -25.50 28.16
CA MET A 1 -18.44 -24.45 27.18
C MET A 1 -17.95 -23.13 27.76
N PRO A 2 -17.14 -22.31 27.08
CA PRO A 2 -16.76 -21.02 27.63
C PRO A 2 -18.00 -20.11 27.59
N GLU A 3 -18.43 -19.61 28.75
CA GLU A 3 -19.56 -18.70 28.88
C GLU A 3 -19.32 -17.44 28.05
N THR A 4 -20.13 -17.25 27.02
CA THR A 4 -20.16 -16.01 26.25
C THR A 4 -20.81 -14.90 27.08
N LEU A 5 -19.98 -14.03 27.67
CA LEU A 5 -20.40 -12.79 28.35
C LEU A 5 -21.44 -12.01 27.55
N SER A 6 -22.45 -11.48 28.26
CA SER A 6 -23.53 -10.66 27.70
C SER A 6 -23.01 -9.34 27.11
N GLN A 7 -23.78 -8.69 26.22
CA GLN A 7 -23.41 -7.38 25.67
C GLN A 7 -23.27 -6.30 26.75
N LEU A 8 -24.07 -6.37 27.81
CA LEU A 8 -24.02 -5.46 28.96
C LEU A 8 -22.74 -5.65 29.77
N ASP A 9 -22.34 -6.90 30.06
CA ASP A 9 -21.09 -7.21 30.78
C ASP A 9 -19.85 -6.75 30.00
N ARG A 10 -19.91 -6.81 28.66
CA ARG A 10 -18.85 -6.31 27.79
C ARG A 10 -18.78 -4.78 27.79
N SER A 11 -19.91 -4.11 27.73
CA SER A 11 -19.99 -2.65 27.82
C SER A 11 -19.47 -2.14 29.17
N GLU A 12 -19.81 -2.82 30.27
CA GLU A 12 -19.29 -2.49 31.59
C GLU A 12 -17.79 -2.76 31.75
N ARG A 13 -17.28 -3.88 31.23
CA ARG A 13 -15.83 -4.15 31.21
C ARG A 13 -15.08 -3.15 30.34
N MET A 14 -15.59 -2.78 29.17
CA MET A 14 -15.00 -1.76 28.30
C MET A 14 -15.02 -0.38 28.94
N ARG A 15 -16.07 -0.03 29.71
CA ARG A 15 -16.14 1.19 30.53
C ARG A 15 -15.10 1.25 31.65
N ARG A 16 -14.60 0.11 32.12
CA ARG A 16 -13.54 0.02 33.14
C ARG A 16 -12.13 0.18 32.55
N VAL A 17 -11.97 0.02 31.24
CA VAL A 17 -10.72 0.35 30.55
C VAL A 17 -10.59 1.87 30.52
N LYS A 18 -9.73 2.41 31.38
CA LYS A 18 -9.47 3.84 31.44
C LYS A 18 -8.71 4.26 30.18
N GLY A 19 -9.15 5.34 29.54
CA GLY A 19 -8.44 5.96 28.41
C GLY A 19 -7.47 7.08 28.81
N ALA A 20 -7.24 7.26 30.11
CA ALA A 20 -6.36 8.26 30.71
C ALA A 20 -6.14 7.92 32.19
N GLY A 21 -4.99 8.31 32.75
CA GLY A 21 -4.64 8.07 34.15
C GLY A 21 -4.50 6.59 34.47
N THR A 22 -3.92 5.83 33.55
CA THR A 22 -3.56 4.44 33.76
C THR A 22 -2.45 4.31 34.82
N GLY A 23 -2.28 3.12 35.39
CA GLY A 23 -1.20 2.84 36.36
C GLY A 23 0.20 3.21 35.83
N PRO A 24 0.58 2.75 34.63
CA PRO A 24 1.83 3.10 33.95
C PRO A 24 2.04 4.62 33.80
N GLU A 25 1.04 5.35 33.28
CA GLU A 25 1.12 6.83 33.15
C GLU A 25 1.41 7.51 34.50
N LEU A 26 0.69 7.10 35.55
CA LEU A 26 0.84 7.67 36.89
C LEU A 26 2.18 7.29 37.53
N ALA A 27 2.67 6.08 37.29
CA ALA A 27 3.98 5.61 37.75
C ALA A 27 5.11 6.44 37.12
N LEU A 28 5.09 6.60 35.79
CA LEU A 28 6.05 7.43 35.07
C LEU A 28 5.99 8.90 35.53
N ALA A 29 4.78 9.47 35.64
CA ALA A 29 4.59 10.82 36.14
C ALA A 29 5.13 10.99 37.56
N SER A 30 4.95 10.00 38.44
CA SER A 30 5.48 10.00 39.81
C SER A 30 7.01 9.96 39.84
N ALA A 31 7.62 9.09 39.02
CA ALA A 31 9.08 8.99 38.87
C ALA A 31 9.72 10.29 38.37
N ILE A 32 9.11 10.92 37.35
CA ILE A 32 9.53 12.22 36.83
C ILE A 32 9.38 13.31 37.91
N ARG A 33 8.31 13.26 38.72
CA ARG A 33 8.09 14.23 39.82
C ARG A 33 9.14 14.14 40.91
N ARG A 34 9.61 12.93 41.24
CA ARG A 34 10.71 12.74 42.20
C ARG A 34 12.01 13.41 41.74
N ARG A 35 12.21 13.53 40.42
CA ARG A 35 13.36 14.21 39.79
C ARG A 35 13.15 15.71 39.56
N GLY A 36 12.18 16.31 40.24
CA GLY A 36 11.97 17.76 40.23
C GLY A 36 11.24 18.33 39.00
N ARG A 37 10.86 17.50 38.02
CA ARG A 37 10.07 17.94 36.86
C ARG A 37 8.57 17.77 37.10
N ARG A 38 7.73 18.53 36.40
CA ARG A 38 6.27 18.54 36.60
C ARG A 38 5.54 18.52 35.25
N PRO A 39 5.21 17.34 34.70
CA PRO A 39 4.46 17.24 33.45
C PRO A 39 3.00 17.62 33.67
N ARG A 40 2.39 18.23 32.64
CA ARG A 40 0.92 18.24 32.49
C ARG A 40 0.49 16.85 32.02
N LEU A 41 -0.57 16.31 32.58
CA LEU A 41 -1.06 14.98 32.23
C LEU A 41 -2.24 15.05 31.25
N ASN A 42 -2.31 14.09 30.33
CA ASN A 42 -3.48 13.80 29.50
C ASN A 42 -4.01 15.04 28.75
N VAL A 43 -3.14 15.71 27.98
CA VAL A 43 -3.42 17.02 27.36
C VAL A 43 -4.26 16.86 26.10
N ALA A 44 -5.57 17.04 26.22
CA ALA A 44 -6.54 16.76 25.16
C ALA A 44 -6.47 17.71 23.95
N GLU A 45 -5.90 18.90 24.13
CA GLU A 45 -5.78 19.93 23.09
C GLU A 45 -4.69 19.60 22.05
N LEU A 46 -3.77 18.69 22.38
CA LEU A 46 -2.70 18.28 21.49
C LEU A 46 -3.08 17.03 20.66
N PRO A 47 -2.60 16.91 19.41
CA PRO A 47 -2.84 15.73 18.58
C PRO A 47 -2.47 14.44 19.30
N GLY A 48 -3.37 13.46 19.28
CA GLY A 48 -3.16 12.15 19.92
C GLY A 48 -3.39 12.13 21.43
N LYS A 49 -3.59 13.27 22.09
CA LYS A 49 -3.76 13.41 23.55
C LYS A 49 -2.58 12.80 24.34
N PRO A 50 -1.38 13.41 24.28
CA PRO A 50 -0.21 12.87 24.96
C PRO A 50 -0.45 12.71 26.47
N ASP A 51 0.08 11.63 27.03
CA ASP A 51 -0.08 11.28 28.44
C ASP A 51 0.66 12.24 29.35
N LEU A 52 1.87 12.67 28.94
CA LEU A 52 2.68 13.65 29.65
C LEU A 52 3.16 14.73 28.67
N VAL A 53 3.07 16.00 29.09
CA VAL A 53 3.48 17.15 28.26
C VAL A 53 4.34 18.12 29.06
N PHE A 54 5.44 18.54 28.43
CA PHE A 54 6.34 19.59 28.91
C PHE A 54 6.28 20.78 27.95
N THR A 55 5.44 21.77 28.28
CA THR A 55 5.11 22.87 27.36
C THR A 55 6.30 23.78 27.07
N ARG A 56 7.18 24.00 28.06
CA ARG A 56 8.36 24.86 27.90
C ARG A 56 9.36 24.26 26.91
N GLU A 57 9.63 22.96 27.05
CA GLU A 57 10.56 22.20 26.21
C GLU A 57 9.91 21.72 24.90
N ARG A 58 8.58 21.84 24.79
CA ARG A 58 7.77 21.33 23.68
C ARG A 58 7.93 19.83 23.46
N VAL A 59 7.94 19.05 24.55
CA VAL A 59 8.00 17.59 24.51
C VAL A 59 6.63 16.99 24.83
N ALA A 60 6.17 16.09 23.95
CA ALA A 60 4.98 15.26 24.13
C ALA A 60 5.39 13.80 24.31
N VAL A 61 5.00 13.20 25.42
CA VAL A 61 5.31 11.81 25.76
C VAL A 61 4.05 10.96 25.73
N PHE A 62 4.12 9.81 25.08
CA PHE A 62 3.06 8.80 25.04
C PHE A 62 3.51 7.51 25.71
N VAL A 63 2.61 6.90 26.48
CA VAL A 63 2.73 5.57 27.07
C VAL A 63 1.73 4.66 26.35
N ASP A 64 2.20 3.98 25.32
CA ASP A 64 1.35 3.20 24.44
C ASP A 64 1.18 1.77 24.97
N GLY A 65 -0.06 1.32 25.18
CA GLY A 65 -0.36 -0.07 25.53
C GLY A 65 -0.22 -1.02 24.33
N GLU A 66 0.49 -2.14 24.48
CA GLU A 66 0.84 -3.04 23.36
C GLU A 66 -0.38 -3.62 22.66
N LEU A 67 -1.48 -3.86 23.39
CA LEU A 67 -2.72 -4.36 22.80
C LEU A 67 -3.33 -3.35 21.84
N TRP A 68 -3.41 -2.09 22.26
CA TRP A 68 -4.15 -1.04 21.57
C TRP A 68 -3.37 -0.45 20.40
N HIS A 69 -2.04 -0.52 20.47
CA HIS A 69 -1.13 0.06 19.49
C HIS A 69 -0.37 -1.00 18.67
N GLY A 70 -0.78 -2.27 18.77
CA GLY A 70 -0.46 -3.30 17.78
C GLY A 70 0.83 -4.08 17.98
N ALA A 71 1.38 -4.13 19.20
CA ALA A 71 2.58 -4.91 19.55
C ALA A 71 2.28 -6.22 20.27
N GLN A 72 1.08 -6.39 20.84
CA GLN A 72 0.75 -7.51 21.72
C GLN A 72 0.89 -8.89 21.05
N TRP A 73 0.59 -9.00 19.76
CA TRP A 73 0.65 -10.27 19.04
C TRP A 73 2.09 -10.76 18.91
N ARG A 74 3.06 -9.85 18.74
CA ARG A 74 4.50 -10.16 18.75
C ARG A 74 4.96 -10.65 20.11
N ARG A 75 4.55 -9.97 21.19
CA ARG A 75 4.86 -10.39 22.57
C ARG A 75 4.31 -11.78 22.91
N ARG A 76 3.23 -12.18 22.23
CA ARG A 76 2.63 -13.52 22.34
C ARG A 76 3.26 -14.56 21.41
N GLY A 77 4.24 -14.18 20.58
CA GLY A 77 4.84 -15.06 19.59
C GLY A 77 3.87 -15.48 18.47
N LEU A 78 2.86 -14.66 18.18
CA LEU A 78 1.93 -14.90 17.08
C LEU A 78 2.53 -14.43 15.75
N ASN A 79 2.04 -14.99 14.65
CA ASN A 79 2.54 -14.68 13.32
C ASN A 79 2.02 -13.34 12.77
N SER A 80 0.82 -12.94 13.17
CA SER A 80 0.19 -11.69 12.70
C SER A 80 -0.75 -11.08 13.74
N LEU A 81 -1.13 -9.82 13.51
CA LEU A 81 -2.20 -9.15 14.25
C LEU A 81 -3.55 -9.89 14.10
N ALA A 82 -3.80 -10.50 12.93
CA ALA A 82 -5.03 -11.25 12.69
C ALA A 82 -5.14 -12.49 13.59
N ASP A 83 -4.04 -13.18 13.83
CA ASP A 83 -4.00 -14.36 14.71
C ASP A 83 -4.40 -14.02 16.14
N GLN A 84 -4.08 -12.81 16.61
CA GLN A 84 -4.46 -12.35 17.94
C GLN A 84 -5.98 -12.34 18.17
N PHE A 85 -6.74 -12.08 17.11
CA PHE A 85 -8.19 -11.90 17.18
C PHE A 85 -8.97 -12.98 16.45
N ALA A 86 -8.31 -14.00 15.87
CA ALA A 86 -8.95 -15.07 15.11
C ALA A 86 -10.07 -15.80 15.90
N GLY A 87 -9.88 -15.99 17.22
CA GLY A 87 -10.88 -16.59 18.10
C GLY A 87 -11.93 -15.62 18.68
N SER A 88 -11.90 -14.34 18.30
CA SER A 88 -12.85 -13.34 18.80
C SER A 88 -14.20 -13.41 18.08
N LYS A 89 -15.26 -12.83 18.68
CA LYS A 89 -16.59 -12.80 18.04
C LYS A 89 -16.64 -11.95 16.75
N ASP A 90 -15.72 -11.01 16.60
CA ASP A 90 -15.65 -10.11 15.43
C ASP A 90 -14.18 -9.76 15.15
N PRO A 91 -13.43 -10.68 14.51
CA PRO A 91 -12.01 -10.47 14.21
C PRO A 91 -11.77 -9.27 13.30
N GLU A 92 -12.66 -9.03 12.33
CA GLU A 92 -12.55 -7.94 11.37
C GLU A 92 -12.63 -6.58 12.05
N TYR A 93 -13.56 -6.40 12.99
CA TYR A 93 -13.64 -5.17 13.79
C TYR A 93 -12.35 -4.91 14.57
N TRP A 94 -11.82 -5.92 15.25
CA TRP A 94 -10.61 -5.75 16.06
C TRP A 94 -9.38 -5.44 15.21
N ASN A 95 -9.19 -6.17 14.11
CA ASN A 95 -8.11 -5.88 13.18
C ASN A 95 -8.19 -4.45 12.66
N ARG A 96 -9.36 -4.02 12.16
CA ARG A 96 -9.60 -2.65 11.69
C ARG A 96 -9.39 -1.59 12.78
N LYS A 97 -9.79 -1.89 14.02
CA LYS A 97 -9.62 -0.99 15.17
C LYS A 97 -8.15 -0.78 15.49
N ILE A 98 -7.37 -1.85 15.57
CA ILE A 98 -5.95 -1.76 15.93
C ILE A 98 -5.12 -1.16 14.79
N THR A 99 -5.35 -1.56 13.53
CA THR A 99 -4.68 -0.90 12.39
C THR A 99 -5.04 0.58 12.30
N GLY A 100 -6.30 0.95 12.59
CA GLY A 100 -6.74 2.33 12.68
C GLY A 100 -6.07 3.12 13.83
N ASN A 101 -5.76 2.47 14.96
CA ASN A 101 -5.00 3.07 16.05
C ASN A 101 -3.55 3.33 15.65
N ILE A 102 -2.88 2.35 15.03
CA ILE A 102 -1.51 2.53 14.51
C ILE A 102 -1.44 3.71 13.54
N ALA A 103 -2.37 3.78 12.59
CA ALA A 103 -2.44 4.90 11.65
C ALA A 103 -2.71 6.24 12.36
N ARG A 104 -3.45 6.23 13.47
CA ARG A 104 -3.67 7.44 14.29
C ARG A 104 -2.39 7.87 15.01
N ASP A 105 -1.58 6.94 15.52
CA ASP A 105 -0.31 7.23 16.18
C ASP A 105 0.65 7.93 15.23
N LEU A 106 0.80 7.39 14.01
CA LEU A 106 1.61 7.97 12.94
C LEU A 106 1.15 9.41 12.62
N ARG A 107 -0.16 9.62 12.41
CA ARG A 107 -0.71 10.97 12.14
C ARG A 107 -0.58 11.94 13.30
N ALA A 108 -0.79 11.49 14.55
CA ALA A 108 -0.66 12.33 15.72
C ALA A 108 0.79 12.79 15.91
N THR A 109 1.72 11.85 15.75
CA THR A 109 3.17 12.11 15.77
C THR A 109 3.55 13.15 14.72
N ARG A 110 3.14 12.95 13.46
CA ARG A 110 3.39 13.91 12.38
C ARG A 110 2.89 15.31 12.72
N ARG A 111 1.62 15.45 13.13
CA ARG A 111 1.03 16.77 13.43
C ARG A 111 1.75 17.49 14.57
N LEU A 112 2.19 16.74 15.59
CA LEU A 112 2.97 17.29 16.69
C LEU A 112 4.32 17.81 16.18
N VAL A 113 5.05 16.97 15.44
CA VAL A 113 6.36 17.28 14.85
C VAL A 113 6.29 18.49 13.91
N GLU A 114 5.33 18.52 12.99
CA GLU A 114 5.10 19.64 12.07
C GLU A 114 4.74 20.94 12.81
N SER A 115 4.08 20.83 13.96
CA SER A 115 3.82 21.99 14.82
C SER A 115 5.06 22.44 15.59
N GLY A 116 6.16 21.66 15.59
CA GLY A 116 7.42 21.91 16.27
C GLY A 116 7.54 21.27 17.66
N TRP A 117 6.74 20.25 17.96
CA TRP A 117 6.89 19.44 19.18
C TRP A 117 7.86 18.29 18.93
N GLN A 118 8.66 17.96 19.94
CA GLN A 118 9.36 16.69 20.00
C GLN A 118 8.42 15.62 20.55
N VAL A 119 8.43 14.43 19.96
CA VAL A 119 7.59 13.31 20.38
C VAL A 119 8.47 12.18 20.88
N PHE A 120 8.13 11.64 22.05
CA PHE A 120 8.77 10.46 22.63
C PHE A 120 7.73 9.43 23.03
N ARG A 121 7.80 8.22 22.49
CA ARG A 121 6.83 7.15 22.76
C ARG A 121 7.50 6.00 23.48
N LEU A 122 6.83 5.48 24.51
CA LEU A 122 7.26 4.34 25.30
C LEU A 122 6.18 3.26 25.27
N TRP A 123 6.60 2.00 25.37
CA TRP A 123 5.66 0.90 25.60
C TRP A 123 5.22 0.87 27.06
N GLU A 124 3.95 0.52 27.30
CA GLU A 124 3.38 0.34 28.63
C GLU A 124 4.21 -0.64 29.47
N ALA A 125 4.60 -1.79 28.92
CA ALA A 125 5.39 -2.76 29.67
C ALA A 125 6.82 -2.29 29.99
N ASP A 126 7.41 -1.36 29.21
CA ASP A 126 8.70 -0.78 29.56
C ASP A 126 8.57 0.08 30.83
N VAL A 127 7.47 0.82 30.93
CA VAL A 127 7.13 1.64 32.11
C VAL A 127 6.76 0.78 33.30
N ASP A 128 6.00 -0.30 33.12
CA ASP A 128 5.67 -1.23 34.20
C ASP A 128 6.89 -1.98 34.72
N ALA A 129 7.84 -2.31 33.84
CA ALA A 129 9.06 -3.00 34.23
C ALA A 129 10.01 -2.08 35.00
N ASP A 130 10.21 -0.85 34.53
CA ASP A 130 11.11 0.12 35.17
C ASP A 130 10.69 1.58 34.90
N PRO A 131 9.79 2.13 35.74
CA PRO A 131 9.32 3.50 35.56
C PRO A 131 10.41 4.53 35.88
N GLU A 132 11.42 4.17 36.68
CA GLU A 132 12.52 5.06 37.03
C GLU A 132 13.44 5.25 35.81
N ARG A 133 13.85 4.17 35.16
CA ARG A 133 14.64 4.22 33.92
C ARG A 133 13.90 4.94 32.80
N CYS A 134 12.59 4.72 32.66
CA CYS A 134 11.78 5.44 31.69
C CYS A 134 11.74 6.95 31.98
N ALA A 135 11.68 7.35 33.25
CA ALA A 135 11.75 8.75 33.65
C ALA A 135 13.11 9.38 33.32
N ASP A 136 14.22 8.66 33.55
CA ASP A 136 15.57 9.11 33.19
C ASP A 136 15.68 9.39 31.68
N ARG A 137 15.18 8.48 30.85
CA ARG A 137 15.13 8.69 29.40
C ARG A 137 14.31 9.92 29.01
N VAL A 138 13.16 10.14 29.65
CA VAL A 138 12.36 11.35 29.39
C VAL A 138 13.14 12.62 29.76
N LEU A 139 13.92 12.61 30.83
CA LEU A 139 14.78 13.74 31.21
C LEU A 139 15.89 13.99 30.20
N GLU A 140 16.56 12.94 29.71
CA GLU A 140 17.54 13.05 28.62
C GLU A 140 16.91 13.73 27.39
N VAL A 141 15.66 13.40 27.03
CA VAL A 141 14.93 14.08 25.96
C VAL A 141 14.72 15.57 26.27
N LEU A 142 14.32 15.91 27.50
CA LEU A 142 14.10 17.31 27.92
C LEU A 142 15.39 18.14 27.93
N GLU A 143 16.53 17.49 28.14
CA GLU A 143 17.87 18.09 28.15
C GLU A 143 18.46 18.19 26.73
N GLY A 144 17.87 17.49 25.75
CA GLY A 144 18.28 17.50 24.35
C GLY A 144 19.17 16.32 23.95
N ASP A 145 19.57 15.49 24.92
CA ASP A 145 20.52 14.37 24.81
C ASP A 145 19.84 13.03 24.51
N GLY A 146 18.51 12.99 24.46
CA GLY A 146 17.76 11.77 24.13
C GLY A 146 18.09 11.22 22.72
N PRO A 147 18.04 9.89 22.54
CA PRO A 147 18.43 9.24 21.28
C PRO A 147 17.50 9.66 20.14
N ALA A 148 18.01 10.44 19.20
CA ALA A 148 17.24 10.88 18.04
C ALA A 148 16.90 9.69 17.13
N SER A 149 15.72 9.74 16.49
CA SER A 149 15.40 8.79 15.43
C SER A 149 16.43 8.88 14.30
N PRO A 150 17.04 7.76 13.85
CA PRO A 150 17.91 7.75 12.68
C PRO A 150 17.11 7.91 11.37
N PHE A 151 15.78 8.01 11.45
CA PHE A 151 14.86 8.11 10.31
C PHE A 151 14.07 9.42 10.39
N PRO A 152 14.60 10.55 9.90
CA PRO A 152 13.91 11.84 9.98
C PRO A 152 12.57 11.82 9.23
N GLY A 153 12.48 11.10 8.11
CA GLY A 153 11.23 10.97 7.35
C GLY A 153 10.12 10.23 8.09
N LEU A 154 10.43 9.41 9.10
CA LEU A 154 9.44 8.63 9.83
C LEU A 154 8.54 9.52 10.69
N ALA A 155 9.14 10.51 11.35
CA ALA A 155 8.43 11.46 12.20
C ALA A 155 7.39 12.27 11.40
N ARG A 156 7.68 12.54 10.12
CA ARG A 156 6.81 13.29 9.19
C ARG A 156 5.94 12.40 8.31
N THR A 157 6.02 11.08 8.50
CA THR A 157 5.43 10.07 7.62
C THR A 157 5.67 10.36 6.14
N SER A 158 6.89 10.80 5.79
CA SER A 158 7.21 11.28 4.45
C SER A 158 7.51 10.15 3.47
N THR A 159 7.12 10.35 2.20
CA THR A 159 7.36 9.41 1.12
C THR A 159 7.89 10.11 -0.13
N ILE A 160 8.62 9.35 -0.95
CA ILE A 160 8.98 9.72 -2.32
C ILE A 160 8.48 8.66 -3.31
N ASP A 161 7.94 9.09 -4.45
CA ASP A 161 7.24 8.23 -5.41
C ASP A 161 7.89 8.30 -6.81
N PHE A 162 8.72 7.32 -7.15
CA PHE A 162 9.35 7.20 -8.46
C PHE A 162 8.44 6.50 -9.47
N PHE A 163 8.46 6.97 -10.71
CA PHE A 163 7.56 6.51 -11.77
C PHE A 163 6.10 6.67 -11.34
N SER A 164 5.78 7.85 -10.80
CA SER A 164 4.52 8.13 -10.10
C SER A 164 3.29 8.02 -10.99
N GLY A 165 3.46 8.09 -12.33
CA GLY A 165 2.38 8.01 -13.28
C GLY A 165 1.33 9.09 -13.02
N ILE A 166 0.07 8.68 -13.02
CA ILE A 166 -1.06 9.57 -12.70
C ILE A 166 -1.28 9.76 -11.18
N GLY A 167 -0.41 9.21 -10.33
CA GLY A 167 -0.40 9.45 -8.87
C GLY A 167 -1.22 8.48 -8.03
N LEU A 168 -1.52 7.27 -8.51
CA LEU A 168 -2.29 6.30 -7.72
C LEU A 168 -1.45 5.61 -6.61
N MET A 169 -0.12 5.54 -6.73
CA MET A 169 0.75 5.08 -5.63
C MET A 169 0.72 6.09 -4.47
N ARG A 170 1.02 7.38 -4.76
CA ARG A 170 0.78 8.52 -3.85
C ARG A 170 -0.58 8.43 -3.15
N MET A 171 -1.67 8.31 -3.91
CA MET A 171 -3.02 8.28 -3.34
C MET A 171 -3.19 7.14 -2.32
N GLY A 172 -2.65 5.94 -2.59
CA GLY A 172 -2.69 4.83 -1.64
C GLY A 172 -1.84 5.06 -0.39
N LEU A 173 -0.66 5.67 -0.54
CA LEU A 173 0.22 6.04 0.58
C LEU A 173 -0.47 7.08 1.49
N GLU A 174 -1.02 8.14 0.92
CA GLU A 174 -1.63 9.25 1.67
C GLU A 174 -2.93 8.85 2.37
N ARG A 175 -3.80 8.07 1.70
CA ARG A 175 -4.98 7.49 2.35
C ARG A 175 -4.61 6.56 3.52
N SER A 176 -3.39 6.00 3.50
CA SER A 176 -2.84 5.20 4.59
C SER A 176 -2.14 6.00 5.70
N GLY A 177 -2.15 7.34 5.62
CA GLY A 177 -1.61 8.25 6.65
C GLY A 177 -0.20 8.78 6.38
N TRP A 178 0.35 8.55 5.19
CA TRP A 178 1.64 9.07 4.77
C TRP A 178 1.51 10.45 4.10
N ASN A 179 2.64 11.07 3.75
CA ASN A 179 2.72 12.39 3.13
C ASN A 179 3.77 12.37 2.03
N THR A 180 3.36 12.45 0.76
CA THR A 180 4.31 12.43 -0.34
C THR A 180 4.95 13.80 -0.49
N LEU A 181 6.27 13.87 -0.34
CA LEU A 181 7.00 15.14 -0.47
C LEU A 181 7.45 15.39 -1.90
N TRP A 182 7.81 14.32 -2.61
CA TRP A 182 8.40 14.37 -3.93
C TRP A 182 7.95 13.18 -4.77
N ALA A 183 7.76 13.41 -6.06
CA ALA A 183 7.40 12.40 -7.04
C ALA A 183 8.18 12.61 -8.33
N ASN A 184 8.39 11.54 -9.10
CA ASN A 184 9.05 11.60 -10.40
C ASN A 184 8.27 10.87 -11.48
N ASP A 185 7.99 11.57 -12.58
CA ASP A 185 7.56 10.98 -13.85
C ASP A 185 7.86 11.97 -14.99
N HIS A 186 8.51 11.49 -16.03
CA HIS A 186 8.94 12.32 -17.16
C HIS A 186 7.89 12.43 -18.28
N ASP A 187 6.78 11.69 -18.20
CA ASP A 187 5.73 11.73 -19.20
C ASP A 187 4.83 12.98 -19.02
N PRO A 188 4.74 13.87 -20.02
CA PRO A 188 3.98 15.12 -19.88
C PRO A 188 2.47 14.91 -19.65
N MET A 189 1.88 13.83 -20.19
CA MET A 189 0.45 13.53 -20.03
C MET A 189 0.18 13.04 -18.60
N LYS A 190 0.99 12.12 -18.08
CA LYS A 190 0.90 11.64 -16.70
C LYS A 190 1.11 12.76 -15.70
N ARG A 191 2.11 13.62 -15.95
CA ARG A 191 2.36 14.84 -15.17
C ARG A 191 1.13 15.75 -15.11
N ARG A 192 0.46 16.02 -16.24
CA ARG A 192 -0.79 16.81 -16.25
C ARG A 192 -1.86 16.18 -15.36
N LEU A 193 -2.08 14.87 -15.48
CA LEU A 193 -3.07 14.16 -14.67
C LEU A 193 -2.71 14.12 -13.18
N PHE A 194 -1.43 13.94 -12.86
CA PHE A 194 -0.92 13.94 -11.49
C PHE A 194 -1.21 15.29 -10.83
N LEU A 195 -0.76 16.40 -11.45
CA LEU A 195 -0.95 17.76 -10.92
C LEU A 195 -2.44 18.13 -10.83
N HIS A 196 -3.23 17.74 -11.83
CA HIS A 196 -4.68 17.96 -11.82
C HIS A 196 -5.38 17.23 -10.67
N ASN A 197 -4.76 16.22 -10.07
CA ASN A 197 -5.32 15.45 -8.96
C ASN A 197 -4.62 15.70 -7.62
N LEU A 198 -3.80 16.76 -7.50
CA LEU A 198 -3.31 17.25 -6.21
C LEU A 198 -4.36 18.17 -5.58
N ASP A 199 -4.83 17.84 -4.39
CA ASP A 199 -5.86 18.62 -3.67
C ASP A 199 -5.24 19.71 -2.79
N GLY A 200 -4.41 20.58 -3.40
CA GLY A 200 -3.66 21.63 -2.68
C GLY A 200 -2.44 21.13 -1.89
N GLU A 201 -2.09 19.87 -2.08
CA GLU A 201 -0.90 19.22 -1.52
C GLU A 201 0.38 19.79 -2.14
N ARG A 202 1.42 19.95 -1.32
CA ARG A 202 2.74 20.36 -1.79
C ARG A 202 3.58 19.11 -2.08
N VAL A 203 3.39 18.56 -3.27
CA VAL A 203 4.29 17.53 -3.83
C VAL A 203 5.19 18.20 -4.86
N GLU A 204 6.50 18.08 -4.69
CA GLU A 204 7.44 18.46 -5.75
C GLU A 204 7.45 17.37 -6.82
N LEU A 205 7.13 17.73 -8.07
CA LEU A 205 7.12 16.79 -9.18
C LEU A 205 8.32 17.04 -10.08
N ASP A 206 9.26 16.10 -10.07
CA ASP A 206 10.44 16.08 -10.93
C ASP A 206 10.11 15.39 -12.26
N ASP A 207 10.20 16.13 -13.36
CA ASP A 207 9.90 15.66 -14.71
C ASP A 207 11.13 15.22 -15.50
N ARG A 208 12.30 15.16 -14.85
CA ARG A 208 13.52 14.60 -15.45
C ARG A 208 13.40 13.09 -15.59
N SER A 209 14.21 12.54 -16.51
CA SER A 209 14.49 11.10 -16.51
C SER A 209 15.12 10.71 -15.18
N VAL A 210 14.78 9.53 -14.66
CA VAL A 210 15.40 8.99 -13.43
C VAL A 210 16.92 8.91 -13.52
N HIS A 211 17.47 8.80 -14.73
CA HIS A 211 18.92 8.77 -14.96
C HIS A 211 19.60 10.15 -14.82
N ASP A 212 18.82 11.22 -14.80
CA ASP A 212 19.29 12.61 -14.63
C ASP A 212 19.02 13.13 -13.20
N ILE A 213 18.62 12.23 -12.29
CA ILE A 213 18.32 12.49 -10.88
C ILE A 213 19.40 11.83 -10.03
N SER A 214 19.92 12.56 -9.05
CA SER A 214 20.89 12.05 -8.07
C SER A 214 20.24 11.89 -6.69
N ALA A 215 20.93 11.20 -5.78
CA ALA A 215 20.52 11.08 -4.38
C ALA A 215 20.38 12.43 -3.65
N ASN A 216 21.07 13.47 -4.11
CA ASN A 216 20.98 14.82 -3.51
C ASN A 216 19.77 15.61 -3.99
N ASP A 217 19.14 15.21 -5.10
CA ASP A 217 17.93 15.84 -5.63
C ASP A 217 16.67 15.38 -4.88
N THR A 218 16.73 14.26 -4.15
CA THR A 218 15.57 13.70 -3.45
C THR A 218 15.55 14.18 -1.99
N PRO A 219 14.37 14.42 -1.38
CA PRO A 219 14.27 14.73 0.04
C PRO A 219 14.38 13.47 0.92
N ASP A 220 14.61 13.66 2.22
CA ASP A 220 14.56 12.57 3.20
C ASP A 220 13.14 12.01 3.33
N ALA A 221 13.04 10.68 3.26
CA ALA A 221 11.76 9.99 3.32
C ALA A 221 11.82 8.73 4.19
N ALA A 222 10.66 8.35 4.70
CA ALA A 222 10.49 7.06 5.36
C ALA A 222 10.18 5.93 4.37
N ILE A 223 9.59 6.26 3.22
CA ILE A 223 9.30 5.31 2.14
C ILE A 223 9.84 5.86 0.82
N ALA A 224 10.59 5.04 0.08
CA ALA A 224 10.73 5.22 -1.37
C ALA A 224 9.86 4.18 -2.10
N ALA A 225 8.91 4.64 -2.91
CA ALA A 225 8.08 3.78 -3.75
C ALA A 225 8.52 3.89 -5.22
N ALA A 226 8.42 2.81 -5.98
CA ALA A 226 8.76 2.78 -7.40
C ALA A 226 7.83 1.84 -8.20
N CYS A 227 7.17 2.38 -9.24
CA CYS A 227 6.30 1.64 -10.16
C CYS A 227 6.90 1.61 -11.58
N PHE A 228 8.08 1.02 -11.74
CA PHE A 228 8.88 1.14 -12.95
C PHE A 228 8.30 0.36 -14.16
N PRO A 229 8.59 0.78 -15.41
CA PRO A 229 8.07 0.12 -16.61
C PRO A 229 8.49 -1.36 -16.73
N CYS A 230 7.52 -2.27 -16.86
CA CYS A 230 7.76 -3.72 -16.93
C CYS A 230 8.46 -4.21 -18.21
N THR A 231 8.51 -3.39 -19.27
CA THR A 231 9.15 -3.73 -20.56
C THR A 231 10.67 -3.68 -20.52
N ASP A 232 11.22 -3.13 -19.44
CA ASP A 232 12.58 -2.59 -19.37
C ASP A 232 13.65 -3.60 -18.94
N LEU A 233 13.28 -4.61 -18.14
CA LEU A 233 14.25 -5.58 -17.61
C LEU A 233 14.76 -6.60 -18.65
N SER A 234 13.95 -6.90 -19.67
CA SER A 234 14.33 -7.83 -20.74
C SER A 234 15.53 -7.35 -21.59
N LEU A 235 15.83 -6.04 -21.58
CA LEU A 235 16.97 -5.44 -22.27
C LEU A 235 18.26 -5.50 -21.44
N ALA A 236 18.15 -5.49 -20.12
CA ALA A 236 19.28 -5.56 -19.19
C ALA A 236 19.93 -6.97 -19.14
N GLY A 237 19.17 -8.02 -19.47
CA GLY A 237 19.62 -9.42 -19.42
C GLY A 237 20.62 -9.87 -20.50
N LYS A 238 21.08 -8.99 -21.40
CA LYS A 238 22.07 -9.31 -22.47
C LYS A 238 23.53 -9.24 -22.02
N GLY A 239 23.83 -9.67 -20.79
CA GLY A 239 25.15 -10.20 -20.40
C GLY A 239 26.36 -9.27 -20.59
N ARG A 240 26.19 -7.95 -20.51
CA ARG A 240 27.33 -7.04 -20.35
C ARG A 240 27.43 -6.68 -18.89
N GLY A 241 28.58 -6.98 -18.29
CA GLY A 241 28.85 -6.79 -16.87
C GLY A 241 28.60 -5.36 -16.37
N PHE A 242 28.74 -5.20 -15.07
CA PHE A 242 28.45 -4.05 -14.21
C PHE A 242 29.17 -2.72 -14.56
N GLU A 243 29.64 -2.53 -15.80
CA GLU A 243 30.40 -1.35 -16.27
C GLU A 243 29.73 -0.60 -17.44
N GLY A 244 28.53 -0.99 -17.87
CA GLY A 244 27.78 -0.28 -18.93
C GLY A 244 26.76 0.70 -18.36
N ARG A 245 26.62 1.90 -18.94
CA ARG A 245 25.47 2.80 -18.67
C ARG A 245 24.18 2.01 -18.82
N HIS A 246 23.53 1.73 -17.70
CA HIS A 246 22.35 0.91 -17.64
C HIS A 246 21.16 1.71 -18.18
N SER A 247 20.57 1.26 -19.29
CA SER A 247 19.44 1.95 -19.95
C SER A 247 18.08 1.66 -19.30
N SER A 248 18.05 0.92 -18.18
CA SER A 248 16.80 0.59 -17.51
C SER A 248 16.51 1.57 -16.37
N ALA A 249 15.30 2.09 -16.36
CA ALA A 249 14.74 2.96 -15.35
C ALA A 249 14.88 2.37 -13.94
N TYR A 250 14.72 1.05 -13.79
CA TYR A 250 14.94 0.36 -12.51
C TYR A 250 16.38 0.55 -11.99
N LEU A 251 17.38 0.43 -12.86
CA LEU A 251 18.77 0.56 -12.45
C LEU A 251 19.11 2.02 -12.10
N GLY A 252 18.51 3.00 -12.79
CA GLY A 252 18.60 4.41 -12.37
C GLY A 252 18.04 4.66 -10.96
N PHE A 253 16.87 4.09 -10.66
CA PHE A 253 16.31 4.15 -9.30
C PHE A 253 17.19 3.45 -8.26
N ALA A 254 17.69 2.26 -8.58
CA ALA A 254 18.58 1.52 -7.68
C ALA A 254 19.90 2.26 -7.43
N ASP A 255 20.48 2.90 -8.46
CA ASP A 255 21.68 3.73 -8.33
C ASP A 255 21.42 4.92 -7.38
N ILE A 256 20.25 5.55 -7.45
CA ILE A 256 19.87 6.61 -6.50
C ILE A 256 19.83 6.05 -5.06
N LEU A 257 19.17 4.90 -4.84
CA LEU A 257 19.09 4.27 -3.52
C LEU A 257 20.47 3.92 -2.95
N ASP A 258 21.36 3.35 -3.77
CA ASP A 258 22.72 2.99 -3.39
C ASP A 258 23.52 4.21 -2.89
N ASN A 259 23.23 5.40 -3.43
CA ASN A 259 23.95 6.63 -3.14
C ASN A 259 23.30 7.50 -2.03
N LEU A 260 22.21 7.05 -1.39
CA LEU A 260 21.56 7.80 -0.30
C LEU A 260 22.35 7.77 1.02
N GLY A 261 23.23 6.79 1.24
CA GLY A 261 24.00 6.65 2.48
C GLY A 261 23.09 6.59 3.73
N ASP A 262 23.34 7.44 4.71
CA ASP A 262 22.54 7.50 5.95
C ASP A 262 21.10 8.00 5.72
N ARG A 263 20.84 8.65 4.58
CA ARG A 263 19.52 9.17 4.20
C ARG A 263 18.59 8.08 3.65
N ARG A 264 19.08 6.84 3.51
CA ARG A 264 18.30 5.70 3.04
C ARG A 264 17.00 5.55 3.84
N PRO A 265 15.84 5.53 3.16
CA PRO A 265 14.56 5.28 3.81
C PRO A 265 14.58 3.93 4.55
N PRO A 266 13.91 3.80 5.70
CA PRO A 266 13.71 2.51 6.37
C PRO A 266 12.94 1.51 5.50
N PHE A 267 12.11 2.00 4.56
CA PHE A 267 11.26 1.17 3.73
C PHE A 267 11.37 1.52 2.24
N VAL A 268 11.37 0.49 1.39
CA VAL A 268 11.27 0.62 -0.06
C VAL A 268 10.13 -0.26 -0.57
N ILE A 269 9.33 0.25 -1.50
CA ILE A 269 8.25 -0.48 -2.16
C ILE A 269 8.51 -0.50 -3.66
N LEU A 270 8.57 -1.69 -4.23
CA LEU A 270 8.64 -1.90 -5.67
C LEU A 270 7.37 -2.59 -6.15
N GLU A 271 6.69 -2.03 -7.15
CA GLU A 271 5.54 -2.66 -7.79
C GLU A 271 5.90 -3.11 -9.21
N ASN A 272 5.44 -4.31 -9.59
CA ASN A 272 5.47 -4.75 -10.98
C ASN A 272 4.43 -5.83 -11.29
N VAL A 273 4.35 -6.28 -12.55
CA VAL A 273 3.55 -7.42 -12.97
C VAL A 273 4.13 -8.74 -12.44
N VAL A 274 3.26 -9.73 -12.18
CA VAL A 274 3.66 -11.08 -11.75
C VAL A 274 4.54 -11.81 -12.78
N GLY A 275 4.52 -11.36 -14.04
CA GLY A 275 5.41 -11.86 -15.09
C GLY A 275 6.90 -11.71 -14.76
N LEU A 276 7.28 -10.74 -13.92
CA LEU A 276 8.66 -10.53 -13.49
C LEU A 276 9.29 -11.79 -12.85
N LEU A 277 8.51 -12.58 -12.10
CA LEU A 277 8.98 -13.84 -11.50
C LEU A 277 9.52 -14.85 -12.51
N HIS A 278 8.99 -14.84 -13.73
CA HIS A 278 9.32 -15.81 -14.77
C HIS A 278 10.16 -15.18 -15.89
N SER A 279 10.32 -13.86 -15.86
CA SER A 279 11.07 -13.15 -16.89
C SER A 279 12.51 -13.64 -16.89
N ASN A 280 13.02 -13.95 -18.08
CA ASN A 280 14.39 -14.42 -18.27
C ASN A 280 14.77 -15.63 -17.39
N ALA A 281 13.81 -16.56 -17.21
CA ALA A 281 13.93 -17.71 -16.31
C ALA A 281 14.18 -17.33 -14.84
N GLY A 282 13.57 -16.23 -14.38
CA GLY A 282 13.66 -15.73 -12.99
C GLY A 282 14.86 -14.83 -12.73
N ARG A 283 15.78 -14.66 -13.69
CA ARG A 283 16.97 -13.82 -13.53
C ARG A 283 16.64 -12.36 -13.29
N ASP A 284 15.60 -11.83 -13.93
CA ASP A 284 15.25 -10.42 -13.78
C ASP A 284 14.71 -10.12 -12.38
N PHE A 285 13.93 -11.05 -11.80
CA PHE A 285 13.51 -10.96 -10.39
C PHE A 285 14.71 -10.96 -9.44
N ARG A 286 15.65 -11.89 -9.67
CA ARG A 286 16.89 -11.98 -8.89
C ARG A 286 17.71 -10.69 -8.96
N VAL A 287 17.90 -10.10 -10.15
CA VAL A 287 18.61 -8.82 -10.30
C VAL A 287 17.93 -7.70 -9.51
N CYS A 288 16.59 -7.61 -9.53
CA CYS A 288 15.89 -6.63 -8.71
C CYS A 288 16.11 -6.86 -7.20
N ALA A 289 16.09 -8.12 -6.76
CA ALA A 289 16.34 -8.47 -5.38
C ALA A 289 17.79 -8.12 -4.95
N GLU A 290 18.79 -8.46 -5.76
CA GLU A 290 20.20 -8.19 -5.49
C GLU A 290 20.51 -6.69 -5.40
N ARG A 291 19.91 -5.86 -6.25
CA ARG A 291 20.12 -4.41 -6.19
C ARG A 291 19.56 -3.79 -4.91
N PHE A 292 18.46 -4.31 -4.37
CA PHE A 292 17.97 -3.87 -3.05
C PHE A 292 18.93 -4.28 -1.94
N VAL A 293 19.45 -5.51 -2.01
CA VAL A 293 20.43 -6.02 -1.05
C VAL A 293 21.72 -5.19 -1.08
N GLN A 294 22.20 -4.86 -2.28
CA GLN A 294 23.35 -3.97 -2.47
C GLN A 294 23.12 -2.58 -1.87
N ALA A 295 21.89 -2.05 -1.96
CA ALA A 295 21.50 -0.78 -1.36
C ALA A 295 21.41 -0.82 0.19
N GLY A 296 21.57 -1.99 0.82
CA GLY A 296 21.47 -2.18 2.28
C GLY A 296 20.07 -2.53 2.76
N TYR A 297 19.29 -3.25 1.96
CA TYR A 297 17.95 -3.70 2.32
C TYR A 297 17.86 -5.22 2.37
N ALA A 298 17.21 -5.71 3.42
CA ALA A 298 16.65 -7.05 3.43
C ALA A 298 15.25 -7.04 2.77
N ILE A 299 14.85 -8.15 2.16
CA ILE A 299 13.72 -8.17 1.23
C ILE A 299 12.57 -9.08 1.66
N ASP A 300 11.37 -8.73 1.22
CA ASP A 300 10.20 -9.61 1.16
C ASP A 300 9.47 -9.43 -0.18
N ALA A 301 8.63 -10.38 -0.55
CA ALA A 301 7.84 -10.31 -1.77
C ALA A 301 6.43 -10.84 -1.56
N LEU A 302 5.46 -10.19 -2.19
CA LEU A 302 4.03 -10.50 -2.13
C LEU A 302 3.43 -10.47 -3.54
N THR A 303 2.40 -11.28 -3.78
CA THR A 303 1.50 -11.16 -4.93
C THR A 303 0.09 -10.81 -4.47
N LEU A 304 -0.41 -9.65 -4.87
CA LEU A 304 -1.75 -9.18 -4.51
C LEU A 304 -2.60 -9.02 -5.78
N ASP A 305 -3.81 -9.59 -5.76
CA ASP A 305 -4.80 -9.39 -6.83
C ASP A 305 -5.85 -8.37 -6.38
N ALA A 306 -6.03 -7.31 -7.16
CA ALA A 306 -7.02 -6.27 -6.90
C ALA A 306 -8.45 -6.81 -6.73
N LYS A 307 -8.74 -8.04 -7.22
CA LYS A 307 -10.07 -8.66 -7.12
C LYS A 307 -10.56 -8.83 -5.68
N SER A 308 -9.66 -8.83 -4.70
CA SER A 308 -10.01 -8.91 -3.28
C SER A 308 -10.56 -7.59 -2.74
N PHE A 309 -10.41 -6.49 -3.48
CA PHE A 309 -10.77 -5.13 -3.04
C PHE A 309 -11.77 -4.44 -3.97
N VAL A 310 -11.59 -4.60 -5.29
CA VAL A 310 -12.37 -3.97 -6.36
C VAL A 310 -12.75 -5.01 -7.41
N PRO A 311 -13.79 -4.80 -8.25
CA PRO A 311 -14.24 -5.81 -9.21
C PRO A 311 -13.33 -5.88 -10.45
N GLN A 312 -12.02 -6.01 -10.25
CA GLN A 312 -10.99 -6.15 -11.28
C GLN A 312 -10.00 -7.26 -10.91
N SER A 313 -9.72 -8.22 -11.79
CA SER A 313 -8.57 -9.11 -11.60
C SER A 313 -7.31 -8.46 -12.17
N ARG A 314 -6.45 -7.98 -11.27
CA ARG A 314 -5.17 -7.29 -11.55
C ARG A 314 -4.13 -7.81 -10.56
N PRO A 315 -3.60 -9.04 -10.77
CA PRO A 315 -2.50 -9.55 -9.95
C PRO A 315 -1.24 -8.71 -10.19
N ARG A 316 -0.60 -8.31 -9.10
CA ARG A 316 0.65 -7.55 -9.07
C ARG A 316 1.60 -8.14 -8.05
N MET A 317 2.88 -8.03 -8.35
CA MET A 317 3.95 -8.39 -7.46
C MET A 317 4.47 -7.13 -6.77
N LEU A 318 4.70 -7.24 -5.47
CA LEU A 318 5.34 -6.23 -4.66
C LEU A 318 6.64 -6.82 -4.12
N ILE A 319 7.75 -6.10 -4.27
CA ILE A 319 9.00 -6.38 -3.57
C ILE A 319 9.20 -5.28 -2.54
N LEU A 320 9.37 -5.68 -1.28
CA LEU A 320 9.45 -4.80 -0.14
C LEU A 320 10.88 -4.84 0.40
N GLY A 321 11.52 -3.68 0.51
CA GLY A 321 12.81 -3.52 1.17
C GLY A 321 12.61 -2.98 2.58
N VAL A 322 13.27 -3.59 3.56
CA VAL A 322 13.43 -3.08 4.92
C VAL A 322 14.92 -2.90 5.16
N ARG A 323 15.35 -1.72 5.64
CA ARG A 323 16.78 -1.47 5.87
C ARG A 323 17.36 -2.57 6.76
N ASP A 324 18.53 -3.09 6.40
CA ASP A 324 19.10 -4.31 6.97
C ASP A 324 19.40 -4.23 8.48
N ASP A 325 19.68 -3.03 8.99
CA ASP A 325 19.84 -2.70 10.39
C ASP A 325 18.53 -2.63 11.20
N ILE A 326 17.37 -2.76 10.55
CA ILE A 326 16.06 -2.84 11.21
C ILE A 326 15.69 -4.31 11.40
N ASP A 327 15.84 -4.79 12.64
CA ASP A 327 15.42 -6.15 13.02
C ASP A 327 14.14 -6.16 13.87
N ILE A 328 13.00 -5.90 13.22
CA ILE A 328 11.67 -5.86 13.86
C ILE A 328 10.82 -7.02 13.33
N GLY A 329 10.99 -8.19 13.95
CA GLY A 329 10.27 -9.42 13.62
C GLY A 329 8.79 -9.46 14.06
N PRO A 330 8.15 -10.64 13.96
CA PRO A 330 8.73 -11.91 13.55
C PRO A 330 9.02 -11.97 12.05
N TRP A 331 10.13 -12.63 11.72
CA TRP A 331 10.53 -12.96 10.36
C TRP A 331 10.42 -14.48 10.16
N VAL A 332 9.93 -14.89 9.01
CA VAL A 332 9.90 -16.28 8.56
C VAL A 332 11.15 -16.51 7.72
N ASP A 333 11.86 -17.58 8.03
CA ASP A 333 12.99 -18.03 7.22
C ASP A 333 12.50 -18.33 5.78
N ALA A 334 13.25 -17.86 4.78
CA ALA A 334 12.96 -18.11 3.37
C ALA A 334 12.78 -19.58 3.04
N THR A 335 13.55 -20.49 3.66
CA THR A 335 13.44 -21.93 3.42
C THR A 335 12.14 -22.52 3.97
N HIS A 336 11.54 -21.84 4.95
CA HIS A 336 10.27 -22.20 5.59
C HIS A 336 9.08 -21.36 5.08
N ALA A 337 9.27 -20.52 4.05
CA ALA A 337 8.18 -19.77 3.45
C ALA A 337 7.15 -20.73 2.86
N GLU A 338 5.87 -20.57 3.19
CA GLU A 338 4.78 -21.43 2.73
C GLU A 338 3.78 -20.67 1.82
N PRO A 339 3.09 -21.37 0.90
CA PRO A 339 2.08 -20.76 0.07
C PRO A 339 0.93 -20.15 0.88
N SER A 340 0.44 -19.01 0.41
CA SER A 340 -0.69 -18.28 1.01
C SER A 340 -1.44 -17.47 -0.04
N GLU A 341 -2.53 -16.80 0.35
CA GLU A 341 -3.26 -15.89 -0.55
C GLU A 341 -2.38 -14.78 -1.15
N VAL A 342 -1.32 -14.39 -0.44
CA VAL A 342 -0.38 -13.34 -0.88
C VAL A 342 0.96 -13.88 -1.36
N ARG A 343 1.16 -15.20 -1.30
CA ARG A 343 2.36 -15.87 -1.84
C ARG A 343 1.96 -17.13 -2.59
N SER A 344 1.81 -16.99 -3.90
CA SER A 344 1.57 -18.16 -4.77
C SER A 344 2.72 -19.18 -4.65
N GLN A 345 2.46 -20.44 -5.02
CA GLN A 345 3.49 -21.48 -5.04
C GLN A 345 4.71 -21.06 -5.88
N ALA A 346 4.50 -20.39 -7.02
CA ALA A 346 5.57 -19.91 -7.87
C ALA A 346 6.46 -18.88 -7.15
N LEU A 347 5.85 -17.96 -6.38
CA LEU A 347 6.58 -16.99 -5.59
C LEU A 347 7.34 -17.66 -4.44
N VAL A 348 6.74 -18.62 -3.74
CA VAL A 348 7.42 -19.38 -2.68
C VAL A 348 8.63 -20.13 -3.22
N ASN A 349 8.50 -20.77 -4.38
CA ASN A 349 9.64 -21.41 -5.03
C ASN A 349 10.74 -20.39 -5.34
N ALA A 350 10.38 -19.23 -5.91
CA ALA A 350 11.35 -18.17 -6.18
C ALA A 350 12.03 -17.64 -4.90
N ILE A 351 11.32 -17.54 -3.77
CA ILE A 351 11.90 -17.18 -2.47
C ILE A 351 12.95 -18.22 -2.05
N ARG A 352 12.59 -19.52 -2.11
CA ARG A 352 13.46 -20.63 -1.72
C ARG A 352 14.67 -20.78 -2.65
N ASP A 353 14.49 -20.60 -3.96
CA ASP A 353 15.54 -20.64 -4.97
C ASP A 353 16.55 -19.49 -4.79
N ASN A 354 16.17 -18.43 -4.07
CA ASN A 354 17.00 -17.27 -3.76
C ASN A 354 17.21 -17.10 -2.25
N ALA A 355 17.20 -18.21 -1.49
CA ALA A 355 17.32 -18.19 -0.03
C ALA A 355 18.68 -17.69 0.48
N ASP A 356 19.66 -17.51 -0.40
CA ASP A 356 20.96 -16.90 -0.11
C ASP A 356 20.90 -15.37 0.06
N LEU A 357 19.80 -14.73 -0.33
CA LEU A 357 19.55 -13.30 -0.07
C LEU A 357 19.00 -13.07 1.35
N PRO A 358 19.18 -11.88 1.95
CA PRO A 358 18.63 -11.55 3.26
C PRO A 358 17.11 -11.36 3.18
N TRP A 359 16.36 -12.42 3.45
CA TRP A 359 14.90 -12.38 3.51
C TRP A 359 14.39 -11.94 4.88
N ARG A 360 13.42 -11.04 4.86
CA ARG A 360 12.63 -10.59 6.01
C ARG A 360 11.16 -10.90 5.74
N THR A 361 10.88 -12.16 5.40
CA THR A 361 9.54 -12.62 5.03
C THR A 361 8.58 -12.52 6.21
N ARG A 362 7.48 -11.79 6.06
CA ARG A 362 6.49 -11.64 7.14
C ARG A 362 5.25 -12.48 6.93
N PRO A 363 4.66 -13.05 7.99
CA PRO A 363 3.31 -13.58 7.90
C PRO A 363 2.33 -12.42 7.64
N MET A 364 1.42 -12.64 6.72
CA MET A 364 0.44 -11.63 6.31
C MET A 364 -0.97 -12.09 6.68
N PRO A 365 -1.86 -11.16 7.08
CA PRO A 365 -3.24 -11.52 7.33
C PRO A 365 -3.94 -11.97 6.03
N PRO A 366 -5.07 -12.68 6.13
CA PRO A 366 -5.90 -13.01 4.98
C PRO A 366 -6.32 -11.75 4.20
N LEU A 367 -6.53 -11.91 2.89
CA LEU A 367 -7.06 -10.81 2.08
C LEU A 367 -8.52 -10.53 2.48
N PRO A 368 -8.97 -9.27 2.37
CA PRO A 368 -10.37 -8.96 2.59
C PRO A 368 -11.24 -9.62 1.52
N ARG A 369 -12.52 -9.78 1.85
CA ARG A 369 -13.53 -10.21 0.88
C ARG A 369 -14.13 -8.97 0.23
N ARG A 370 -14.04 -8.91 -1.10
CA ARG A 370 -14.66 -7.84 -1.89
C ARG A 370 -16.18 -7.83 -1.69
N THR A 371 -16.74 -6.65 -1.45
CA THR A 371 -18.18 -6.44 -1.32
C THR A 371 -18.83 -5.89 -2.60
N LEU A 372 -18.06 -5.17 -3.42
CA LEU A 372 -18.52 -4.61 -4.69
C LEU A 372 -18.49 -5.63 -5.83
N THR A 373 -19.40 -5.49 -6.78
CA THR A 373 -19.43 -6.23 -8.05
C THR A 373 -19.23 -5.25 -9.22
N LEU A 374 -19.03 -5.79 -10.42
CA LEU A 374 -18.95 -4.97 -11.63
C LEU A 374 -20.14 -4.02 -11.76
N THR A 375 -21.37 -4.49 -11.49
CA THR A 375 -22.58 -3.69 -11.67
C THR A 375 -22.59 -2.44 -10.77
N ASP A 376 -22.00 -2.54 -9.56
CA ASP A 376 -21.96 -1.43 -8.59
C ASP A 376 -21.06 -0.26 -9.01
N ILE A 377 -20.21 -0.45 -10.03
CA ILE A 377 -19.25 0.57 -10.46
C ILE A 377 -19.57 1.17 -11.84
N LEU A 378 -20.55 0.62 -12.56
CA LEU A 378 -20.92 1.08 -13.89
C LEU A 378 -21.60 2.44 -13.84
N ASP A 379 -21.32 3.29 -14.82
CA ASP A 379 -22.08 4.51 -15.03
C ASP A 379 -23.49 4.16 -15.57
N ASP A 380 -24.49 4.89 -15.09
CA ASP A 380 -25.86 4.79 -15.59
C ASP A 380 -25.98 5.55 -16.92
N LEU A 381 -25.76 4.82 -18.03
CA LEU A 381 -25.83 5.36 -19.38
C LEU A 381 -27.14 4.92 -20.04
N GLY A 382 -27.91 5.91 -20.51
CA GLY A 382 -29.11 5.66 -21.32
C GLY A 382 -28.79 4.90 -22.63
N PRO A 383 -29.82 4.32 -23.27
CA PRO A 383 -29.65 3.52 -24.49
C PRO A 383 -29.05 4.29 -25.67
N ASP A 384 -29.28 5.61 -25.73
CA ASP A 384 -28.81 6.49 -26.80
C ASP A 384 -27.45 7.16 -26.51
N ALA A 385 -26.76 6.75 -25.43
CA ALA A 385 -25.46 7.32 -25.09
C ALA A 385 -24.43 7.09 -26.20
N ALA A 386 -23.65 8.13 -26.53
CA ALA A 386 -22.65 8.09 -27.61
C ALA A 386 -21.50 7.06 -27.36
N ASP A 387 -21.36 6.56 -26.14
CA ASP A 387 -20.45 5.50 -25.76
C ASP A 387 -20.77 4.15 -26.42
N TRP A 388 -22.04 3.91 -26.72
CA TRP A 388 -22.49 2.66 -27.32
C TRP A 388 -22.00 2.51 -28.76
N TRP A 389 -21.53 1.31 -29.09
CA TRP A 389 -21.00 1.00 -30.41
C TRP A 389 -22.12 0.87 -31.44
N SER A 390 -21.80 1.20 -32.69
CA SER A 390 -22.70 0.92 -33.81
C SER A 390 -23.02 -0.57 -33.94
N THR A 391 -24.20 -0.88 -34.45
CA THR A 391 -24.70 -2.24 -34.69
C THR A 391 -23.70 -3.10 -35.47
N ASP A 392 -23.09 -2.55 -36.52
CA ASP A 392 -22.04 -3.24 -37.30
C ASP A 392 -20.82 -3.62 -36.46
N ARG A 393 -20.42 -2.73 -35.53
CA ARG A 393 -19.26 -2.98 -34.66
C ARG A 393 -19.59 -4.02 -33.59
N VAL A 394 -20.82 -4.01 -33.07
CA VAL A 394 -21.33 -5.04 -32.16
C VAL A 394 -21.36 -6.40 -32.87
N ALA A 395 -21.92 -6.48 -34.08
CA ALA A 395 -21.98 -7.72 -34.87
C ALA A 395 -20.58 -8.31 -35.11
N ARG A 396 -19.58 -7.47 -35.43
CA ARG A 396 -18.18 -7.89 -35.56
C ARG A 396 -17.56 -8.42 -34.27
N LEU A 397 -17.93 -7.88 -33.10
CA LEU A 397 -17.46 -8.42 -31.81
C LEU A 397 -18.16 -9.76 -31.52
N ARG A 398 -19.49 -9.83 -31.69
CA ARG A 398 -20.28 -11.03 -31.44
C ARG A 398 -19.79 -12.22 -32.28
N ALA A 399 -19.43 -11.99 -33.54
CA ALA A 399 -18.83 -13.01 -34.41
C ALA A 399 -17.46 -13.55 -33.92
N GLN A 400 -16.82 -12.89 -32.95
CA GLN A 400 -15.57 -13.34 -32.33
C GLN A 400 -15.79 -14.05 -30.98
N VAL A 401 -17.01 -14.05 -30.46
CA VAL A 401 -17.38 -14.73 -29.23
C VAL A 401 -17.57 -16.22 -29.55
N SER A 402 -16.98 -17.10 -28.75
CA SER A 402 -17.15 -18.56 -28.94
C SER A 402 -18.56 -19.01 -28.62
N ASP A 403 -19.03 -20.08 -29.27
CA ASP A 403 -20.36 -20.70 -29.03
C ASP A 403 -20.62 -20.99 -27.55
N ARG A 404 -19.59 -21.40 -26.80
CA ARG A 404 -19.68 -21.60 -25.34
C ARG A 404 -20.12 -20.35 -24.58
N HIS A 405 -19.57 -19.19 -24.94
CA HIS A 405 -19.93 -17.93 -24.30
C HIS A 405 -21.29 -17.42 -24.78
N LEU A 406 -21.66 -17.66 -26.04
CA LEU A 406 -23.00 -17.35 -26.55
C LEU A 406 -24.07 -18.16 -25.82
N ALA A 407 -23.86 -19.47 -25.66
CA ALA A 407 -24.75 -20.33 -24.88
C ALA A 407 -24.85 -19.90 -23.40
N MET A 408 -23.78 -19.35 -22.83
CA MET A 408 -23.81 -18.78 -21.47
C MET A 408 -24.68 -17.54 -21.39
N VAL A 409 -24.58 -16.63 -22.37
CA VAL A 409 -25.46 -15.45 -22.47
C VAL A 409 -26.92 -15.89 -22.56
N GLU A 410 -27.24 -16.84 -23.43
CA GLU A 410 -28.60 -17.38 -23.61
C GLU A 410 -29.13 -18.05 -22.34
N SER A 411 -28.26 -18.72 -21.58
CA SER A 411 -28.65 -19.30 -20.29
C SER A 411 -28.97 -18.22 -19.26
N LEU A 412 -28.10 -17.21 -19.11
CA LEU A 412 -28.28 -16.13 -18.14
C LEU A 412 -29.48 -15.24 -18.47
N ALA A 413 -29.78 -15.04 -19.76
CA ALA A 413 -30.93 -14.26 -20.20
C ALA A 413 -32.29 -14.92 -19.85
N LYS A 414 -32.30 -16.18 -19.40
CA LYS A 414 -33.52 -16.83 -18.86
C LYS A 414 -33.77 -16.48 -17.40
N GLU A 415 -32.74 -16.04 -16.68
CA GLU A 415 -32.76 -15.78 -15.24
C GLU A 415 -32.71 -14.28 -14.91
N HIS A 416 -32.29 -13.45 -15.87
CA HIS A 416 -32.06 -12.03 -15.69
C HIS A 416 -32.58 -11.23 -16.88
N ASP A 417 -33.25 -10.11 -16.61
CA ASP A 417 -33.74 -9.17 -17.63
C ASP A 417 -32.58 -8.56 -18.45
N VAL A 418 -31.46 -8.25 -17.76
CA VAL A 418 -30.25 -7.70 -18.39
C VAL A 418 -29.04 -8.52 -17.97
N VAL A 419 -28.40 -9.16 -18.96
CA VAL A 419 -27.13 -9.88 -18.78
C VAL A 419 -25.98 -8.91 -19.01
N ARG A 420 -25.13 -8.72 -17.98
CA ARG A 420 -23.93 -7.90 -18.07
C ARG A 420 -22.66 -8.76 -17.99
N ALA A 421 -21.71 -8.48 -18.88
CA ALA A 421 -20.42 -9.15 -18.90
C ALA A 421 -19.30 -8.17 -19.25
N THR A 422 -18.12 -8.34 -18.65
CA THR A 422 -16.93 -7.71 -19.23
C THR A 422 -16.39 -8.53 -20.38
N ALA A 423 -15.74 -7.86 -21.33
CA ALA A 423 -15.13 -8.52 -22.46
C ALA A 423 -13.76 -7.95 -22.79
N PHE A 424 -12.89 -8.80 -23.31
CA PHE A 424 -11.61 -8.39 -23.89
C PHE A 424 -11.26 -9.28 -25.09
N ARG A 425 -10.44 -8.76 -26.01
CA ARG A 425 -9.96 -9.54 -27.16
C ARG A 425 -8.70 -10.31 -26.80
N ARG A 426 -8.53 -11.51 -27.34
CA ARG A 426 -7.27 -12.26 -27.33
C ARG A 426 -6.96 -12.83 -28.70
N MET A 427 -5.68 -13.02 -28.96
CA MET A 427 -5.22 -13.76 -30.13
C MET A 427 -5.19 -15.26 -29.78
N ARG A 428 -5.90 -16.07 -30.55
CA ARG A 428 -5.88 -17.53 -30.46
C ARG A 428 -5.64 -18.10 -31.86
N LYS A 429 -4.58 -18.90 -32.03
CA LYS A 429 -4.20 -19.49 -33.33
C LYS A 429 -4.18 -18.47 -34.47
N GLY A 430 -3.64 -17.27 -34.21
CA GLY A 430 -3.56 -16.17 -35.19
C GLY A 430 -4.87 -15.42 -35.47
N ARG A 431 -5.99 -15.74 -34.80
CA ARG A 431 -7.27 -15.04 -34.94
C ARG A 431 -7.63 -14.24 -33.69
N SER A 432 -8.24 -13.07 -33.87
CA SER A 432 -8.82 -12.30 -32.77
C SER A 432 -10.13 -12.95 -32.31
N THR A 433 -10.19 -13.31 -31.04
CA THR A 433 -11.38 -13.86 -30.36
C THR A 433 -11.78 -12.97 -29.21
N ALA A 434 -13.08 -12.86 -28.92
CA ALA A 434 -13.61 -12.13 -27.77
C ALA A 434 -13.92 -13.10 -26.61
N GLU A 435 -13.35 -12.83 -25.45
CA GLU A 435 -13.63 -13.57 -24.21
C GLU A 435 -14.55 -12.74 -23.33
N LEU A 436 -15.66 -13.34 -22.89
CA LEU A 436 -16.63 -12.73 -21.97
C LEU A 436 -16.38 -13.25 -20.55
N ARG A 437 -16.60 -12.41 -19.55
CA ARG A 437 -16.58 -12.78 -18.12
C ARG A 437 -17.91 -12.44 -17.47
N PHE A 438 -18.46 -13.43 -16.77
CA PHE A 438 -19.74 -13.35 -16.07
C PHE A 438 -19.57 -13.43 -14.53
N ASP A 439 -18.33 -13.45 -14.03
CA ASP A 439 -18.00 -13.59 -12.61
C ASP A 439 -18.07 -12.26 -11.83
N GLY A 440 -18.72 -11.24 -12.41
CA GLY A 440 -18.87 -9.92 -11.80
C GLY A 440 -17.55 -9.15 -11.66
N VAL A 441 -16.53 -9.49 -12.46
CA VAL A 441 -15.18 -8.90 -12.40
C VAL A 441 -14.69 -8.53 -13.80
N ALA A 442 -14.02 -7.37 -13.91
CA ALA A 442 -13.28 -6.95 -15.09
C ALA A 442 -11.91 -7.62 -15.19
N GLY A 443 -11.42 -7.83 -16.42
CA GLY A 443 -10.01 -8.15 -16.62
C GLY A 443 -9.11 -6.96 -16.24
N CYS A 444 -7.81 -7.24 -16.07
CA CYS A 444 -6.79 -6.23 -15.84
C CYS A 444 -6.87 -5.11 -16.88
N LEU A 445 -7.05 -3.86 -16.44
CA LEU A 445 -6.90 -2.66 -17.27
C LEU A 445 -5.47 -2.60 -17.80
N ARG A 446 -5.28 -2.27 -19.08
CA ARG A 446 -3.96 -2.24 -19.73
C ARG A 446 -3.83 -0.97 -20.53
N THR A 447 -2.59 -0.51 -20.70
CA THR A 447 -2.29 0.57 -21.64
C THR A 447 -2.77 0.18 -23.04
N PRO A 448 -3.59 1.01 -23.71
CA PRO A 448 -4.30 0.65 -24.93
C PRO A 448 -3.38 0.58 -26.18
N LYS A 449 -2.46 -0.38 -26.23
CA LYS A 449 -1.71 -0.74 -27.45
C LYS A 449 -2.46 -1.85 -28.20
N GLY A 450 -3.63 -1.52 -28.76
CA GLY A 450 -4.48 -2.43 -29.57
C GLY A 450 -5.74 -2.96 -28.87
N GLY A 451 -6.56 -3.72 -29.61
CA GLY A 451 -7.91 -4.14 -29.17
C GLY A 451 -7.95 -5.13 -27.99
N SER A 452 -6.86 -5.83 -27.71
CA SER A 452 -6.74 -6.75 -26.56
C SER A 452 -6.50 -6.06 -25.23
N ALA A 453 -6.12 -4.79 -25.24
CA ALA A 453 -5.82 -4.02 -24.04
C ALA A 453 -7.03 -3.27 -23.47
N LYS A 454 -8.06 -3.01 -24.27
CA LYS A 454 -9.26 -2.27 -23.86
C LYS A 454 -10.31 -3.23 -23.26
N GLN A 455 -10.78 -2.94 -22.05
CA GLN A 455 -11.92 -3.63 -21.45
C GLN A 455 -13.23 -3.07 -22.03
N MET A 456 -14.13 -3.98 -22.38
CA MET A 456 -15.46 -3.67 -22.92
C MET A 456 -16.53 -4.12 -21.91
N LEU A 457 -17.65 -3.40 -21.90
CA LEU A 457 -18.90 -3.87 -21.30
C LEU A 457 -19.78 -4.42 -22.42
N VAL A 458 -20.35 -5.59 -22.19
CA VAL A 458 -21.41 -6.19 -23.02
C VAL A 458 -22.67 -6.25 -22.17
N GLU A 459 -23.74 -5.66 -22.66
CA GLU A 459 -25.09 -5.79 -22.11
C GLU A 459 -25.98 -6.51 -23.13
N VAL A 460 -26.77 -7.45 -22.64
CA VAL A 460 -27.77 -8.17 -23.44
C VAL A 460 -29.11 -8.09 -22.73
N GLU A 461 -30.09 -7.50 -23.40
CA GLU A 461 -31.46 -7.29 -22.92
C GLU A 461 -32.40 -7.67 -24.07
N ASP A 462 -33.38 -8.54 -23.81
CA ASP A 462 -34.30 -9.07 -24.83
C ASP A 462 -33.62 -9.62 -26.11
N GLY A 463 -32.39 -10.13 -25.97
CA GLY A 463 -31.58 -10.65 -27.07
C GLY A 463 -30.83 -9.59 -27.89
N GLU A 464 -31.04 -8.30 -27.61
CA GLU A 464 -30.31 -7.20 -28.22
C GLU A 464 -28.97 -6.98 -27.52
N TRP A 465 -27.90 -6.84 -28.30
CA TRP A 465 -26.54 -6.63 -27.77
C TRP A 465 -26.16 -5.16 -27.80
N ARG A 466 -25.79 -4.62 -26.65
CA ARG A 466 -25.16 -3.31 -26.51
C ARG A 466 -23.74 -3.48 -26.02
N VAL A 467 -22.79 -2.79 -26.66
CA VAL A 467 -21.37 -2.91 -26.32
C VAL A 467 -20.74 -1.53 -26.29
N ARG A 468 -19.94 -1.27 -25.26
CA ARG A 468 -19.11 -0.07 -25.15
C ARG A 468 -17.77 -0.39 -24.51
N LEU A 469 -16.86 0.57 -24.54
CA LEU A 469 -15.70 0.54 -23.65
C LEU A 469 -16.14 0.93 -22.24
N LEU A 470 -15.43 0.45 -21.23
CA LEU A 470 -15.54 1.06 -19.91
C LEU A 470 -15.17 2.55 -19.99
N THR A 471 -15.88 3.39 -19.28
CA THR A 471 -15.63 4.84 -19.21
C THR A 471 -14.39 5.11 -18.35
N PRO A 472 -13.75 6.29 -18.47
CA PRO A 472 -12.70 6.68 -17.55
C PRO A 472 -13.14 6.69 -16.07
N SER A 473 -14.39 7.07 -15.79
CA SER A 473 -14.97 7.06 -14.44
C SER A 473 -15.07 5.64 -13.88
N GLU A 474 -15.59 4.70 -14.68
CA GLU A 474 -15.62 3.28 -14.31
C GLU A 474 -14.22 2.68 -14.13
N CYS A 475 -13.26 3.10 -14.97
CA CYS A 475 -11.85 2.71 -14.81
C CYS A 475 -11.26 3.26 -13.50
N ALA A 476 -11.57 4.49 -13.11
CA ALA A 476 -11.15 5.06 -11.83
C ALA A 476 -11.71 4.25 -10.66
N ARG A 477 -13.00 3.88 -10.68
CA ARG A 477 -13.61 3.01 -9.66
C ARG A 477 -12.99 1.61 -9.64
N LEU A 478 -12.67 1.03 -10.80
CA LEU A 478 -11.94 -0.23 -10.90
C LEU A 478 -10.52 -0.18 -10.33
N MET A 479 -9.92 1.01 -10.23
CA MET A 479 -8.60 1.24 -9.63
C MET A 479 -8.71 1.69 -8.16
N GLY A 480 -9.93 1.80 -7.62
CA GLY A 480 -10.22 2.27 -6.27
C GLY A 480 -9.93 3.76 -6.04
N SER A 481 -9.86 4.53 -7.12
CA SER A 481 -9.65 5.97 -7.12
C SER A 481 -10.95 6.70 -7.47
N ASP A 482 -12.06 6.32 -6.84
CA ASP A 482 -13.31 7.06 -7.01
C ASP A 482 -13.13 8.53 -6.61
N GLY A 483 -13.73 9.44 -7.38
CA GLY A 483 -13.50 10.89 -7.27
C GLY A 483 -12.25 11.43 -7.97
N PHE A 484 -11.47 10.60 -8.67
CA PHE A 484 -10.36 11.08 -9.52
C PHE A 484 -10.90 12.06 -10.58
N ARG A 485 -10.29 13.24 -10.68
CA ARG A 485 -10.68 14.30 -11.63
C ARG A 485 -10.23 13.94 -13.05
N LEU A 486 -11.20 13.89 -13.96
CA LEU A 486 -11.04 13.38 -15.33
C LEU A 486 -10.98 14.48 -16.40
N ASP A 487 -11.20 15.72 -16.01
CA ASP A 487 -11.40 16.90 -16.85
C ASP A 487 -10.14 17.77 -17.00
N ALA A 488 -8.96 17.16 -16.87
CA ALA A 488 -7.69 17.85 -17.05
C ALA A 488 -7.56 18.42 -18.48
N GLU A 489 -7.15 19.69 -18.59
CA GLU A 489 -7.00 20.35 -19.88
C GLU A 489 -5.99 19.62 -20.78
N GLY A 490 -6.35 19.43 -22.06
CA GLY A 490 -5.49 18.77 -23.04
C GLY A 490 -5.30 17.26 -22.83
N VAL A 491 -6.15 16.62 -22.01
CA VAL A 491 -6.16 15.17 -21.80
C VAL A 491 -7.38 14.56 -22.48
N SER A 492 -7.16 13.59 -23.36
CA SER A 492 -8.23 12.88 -24.06
C SER A 492 -8.78 11.70 -23.25
N ARG A 493 -9.92 11.15 -23.69
CA ARG A 493 -10.45 9.90 -23.13
C ARG A 493 -9.44 8.74 -23.22
N ASP A 494 -8.75 8.61 -24.35
CA ASP A 494 -7.78 7.52 -24.53
C ASP A 494 -6.54 7.71 -23.63
N ASP A 495 -6.14 8.95 -23.34
CA ASP A 495 -5.08 9.25 -22.37
C ASP A 495 -5.47 8.84 -20.94
N LEU A 496 -6.71 9.11 -20.52
CA LEU A 496 -7.22 8.65 -19.21
C LEU A 496 -7.20 7.12 -19.12
N LEU A 497 -7.71 6.44 -20.16
CA LEU A 497 -7.69 4.97 -20.22
C LEU A 497 -6.26 4.42 -20.20
N PHE A 498 -5.32 5.11 -20.85
CA PHE A 498 -3.90 4.78 -20.77
C PHE A 498 -3.36 4.94 -19.35
N GLY A 499 -3.61 6.08 -18.71
CA GLY A 499 -3.18 6.37 -17.34
C GLY A 499 -3.65 5.32 -16.34
N PHE A 500 -4.95 4.98 -16.33
CA PHE A 500 -5.47 3.92 -15.47
C PHE A 500 -4.95 2.52 -15.83
N GLY A 501 -4.70 2.26 -17.12
CA GLY A 501 -4.11 1.01 -17.57
C GLY A 501 -2.70 0.78 -17.03
N ASP A 502 -1.91 1.86 -16.90
CA ASP A 502 -0.52 1.84 -16.44
C ASP A 502 -0.37 1.92 -14.92
N ALA A 503 -1.34 2.53 -14.23
CA ALA A 503 -1.25 2.80 -12.79
C ALA A 503 -1.39 1.55 -11.88
N VAL A 504 -1.09 1.74 -10.59
CA VAL A 504 -1.35 0.77 -9.52
C VAL A 504 -2.78 0.89 -8.99
N CYS A 505 -3.31 -0.19 -8.41
CA CYS A 505 -4.64 -0.18 -7.79
C CYS A 505 -4.55 0.35 -6.35
N VAL A 506 -5.28 1.41 -6.02
CA VAL A 506 -5.15 2.15 -4.75
C VAL A 506 -5.39 1.25 -3.51
N PRO A 507 -6.46 0.44 -3.43
CA PRO A 507 -6.69 -0.44 -2.28
C PRO A 507 -5.62 -1.52 -2.05
N VAL A 508 -4.90 -1.91 -3.11
CA VAL A 508 -3.77 -2.86 -2.97
C VAL A 508 -2.63 -2.21 -2.21
N VAL A 509 -2.32 -0.95 -2.54
CA VAL A 509 -1.32 -0.14 -1.83
C VAL A 509 -1.77 0.09 -0.39
N GLU A 510 -3.02 0.52 -0.17
CA GLU A 510 -3.57 0.79 1.17
C GLU A 510 -3.48 -0.44 2.08
N TRP A 511 -3.85 -1.62 1.57
CA TRP A 511 -3.79 -2.85 2.32
C TRP A 511 -2.36 -3.26 2.65
N MET A 512 -1.43 -3.18 1.69
CA MET A 512 -0.03 -3.51 1.93
C MET A 512 0.59 -2.55 2.96
N VAL A 513 0.36 -1.24 2.82
CA VAL A 513 0.89 -0.24 3.77
C VAL A 513 0.31 -0.47 5.17
N SER A 514 -1.00 -0.69 5.28
CA SER A 514 -1.68 -0.86 6.57
C SER A 514 -1.29 -2.13 7.30
N ASN A 515 -0.98 -3.22 6.58
CA ASN A 515 -0.70 -4.53 7.18
C ASN A 515 0.79 -4.89 7.21
N TYR A 516 1.62 -4.25 6.39
CA TYR A 516 3.06 -4.48 6.34
C TYR A 516 3.84 -3.29 6.93
N ILE A 517 3.77 -2.13 6.29
CA ILE A 517 4.64 -0.99 6.60
C ILE A 517 4.25 -0.32 7.92
N ASN A 518 2.98 0.02 8.11
CA ASN A 518 2.49 0.72 9.30
C ASN A 518 2.84 -0.03 10.61
N PRO A 519 2.68 -1.38 10.71
CA PRO A 519 3.11 -2.11 11.90
C PRO A 519 4.62 -2.10 12.19
N LEU A 520 5.48 -1.89 11.18
CA LEU A 520 6.93 -1.72 11.37
C LEU A 520 7.25 -0.28 11.74
N ALA A 521 6.70 0.68 10.99
CA ALA A 521 6.83 2.10 11.24
C ALA A 521 6.42 2.45 12.67
N ALA A 522 5.34 1.85 13.17
CA ALA A 522 4.87 2.02 14.54
C ALA A 522 5.94 1.62 15.58
N GLU A 523 6.61 0.48 15.41
CA GLU A 523 7.67 0.06 16.32
C GLU A 523 8.86 1.03 16.28
N LEU A 524 9.23 1.50 15.09
CA LEU A 524 10.31 2.47 14.91
C LEU A 524 10.02 3.86 15.52
N LEU A 525 8.76 4.18 15.88
CA LEU A 525 8.44 5.42 16.59
C LEU A 525 8.86 5.40 18.07
N ARG A 526 9.17 4.23 18.65
CA ARG A 526 9.26 4.05 20.10
C ARG A 526 10.70 3.97 20.57
N GLY A 527 10.94 4.55 21.73
CA GLY A 527 12.25 4.61 22.35
C GLY A 527 13.24 5.58 21.71
N VAL A 528 12.81 6.39 20.75
CA VAL A 528 13.62 7.43 20.10
C VAL A 528 12.89 8.77 20.09
N VAL A 529 13.63 9.87 19.98
CA VAL A 529 13.11 11.23 19.87
C VAL A 529 12.78 11.54 18.41
N LEU A 530 11.54 11.92 18.16
CA LEU A 530 11.03 12.30 16.85
C LEU A 530 10.93 13.83 16.79
N ARG A 531 11.52 14.44 15.75
CA ARG A 531 11.71 15.89 15.60
C ARG A 531 11.29 16.39 14.23
#